data_AF-A0A2M7DD71-F1
#
_entry.id   AF-A0A2M7DD71-F1
#
_cell.length_a   1.000
_cell.length_b   1.000
_cell.length_c   1.000
_cell.angle_alpha   90.00
_cell.angle_beta   90.00
_cell.angle_gamma   90.00
#
_symmetry.space_group_name_H-M   'P 1'
#
loop_
_entity.id
_entity.type
_entity.pdbx_description
1 polymer ?
#
loop_
_entity_poly.entity_id
_entity_poly.type
_entity_poly.pdbx_seq_one_letter_code
_entity_poly.pdbx_strand_id
1 'polypeptide(L)'
;MGKAVEKVIEENIYFADISPEYIEKTKQNLQKLTGKEIKRFNEIADDFCFHNFDEKFDFIIGNPPYVRIQNLNGRKEQLQKSFITASNGSIDLCFCFFEQALKLLKENGKISFITPNSHFYSAAGKNLRNLMLPHLVNLVKIINFDHFQVFKNATTYTEMVAKLFLLQFYLFGCVIVRLRKMLFA
;
A
#
# COMPACT_ATOMS: atom_id res chain seq x y z
N MET A 1 -11.39 -14.30 -24.14
CA MET A 1 -10.78 -15.37 -23.33
C MET A 1 -9.88 -14.71 -22.29
N GLY A 2 -10.07 -14.96 -20.99
CA GLY A 2 -9.29 -14.30 -19.93
C GLY A 2 -7.82 -14.73 -19.96
N LYS A 3 -6.90 -13.85 -19.53
CA LYS A 3 -5.49 -14.22 -19.32
C LYS A 3 -5.39 -15.27 -18.21
N ALA A 4 -4.47 -16.21 -18.37
CA ALA A 4 -4.17 -17.20 -17.34
C ALA A 4 -3.56 -16.53 -16.09
N VAL A 5 -3.82 -17.07 -14.90
CA VAL A 5 -3.44 -16.45 -13.62
C VAL A 5 -1.93 -16.24 -13.51
N GLU A 6 -1.14 -17.24 -13.90
CA GLU A 6 0.33 -17.18 -13.92
C GLU A 6 0.83 -16.02 -14.77
N LYS A 7 0.20 -15.79 -15.94
CA LYS A 7 0.54 -14.68 -16.84
C LYS A 7 0.15 -13.33 -16.27
N VAL A 8 -0.98 -13.25 -15.56
CA VAL A 8 -1.38 -12.03 -14.87
C VAL A 8 -0.35 -11.67 -13.80
N ILE A 9 0.11 -12.64 -13.02
CA ILE A 9 1.12 -12.43 -11.96
C ILE A 9 2.44 -11.96 -12.57
N GLU A 10 2.98 -12.71 -13.54
CA GLU A 10 4.24 -12.42 -14.21
C GLU A 10 4.30 -11.01 -14.83
N GLU A 11 3.19 -10.57 -15.43
CA GLU A 11 3.17 -9.32 -16.21
C GLU A 11 2.65 -8.10 -15.43
N ASN A 12 1.89 -8.31 -14.35
CA ASN A 12 1.13 -7.22 -13.73
C ASN A 12 1.26 -7.15 -12.22
N ILE A 13 1.82 -8.13 -11.53
CA ILE A 13 1.91 -8.10 -10.07
C ILE A 13 3.35 -7.83 -9.65
N TYR A 14 3.51 -6.72 -8.93
CA TYR A 14 4.73 -6.30 -8.26
C TYR A 14 4.46 -6.32 -6.75
N PHE A 15 5.48 -6.65 -5.96
CA PHE A 15 5.38 -6.63 -4.51
C PHE A 15 6.71 -6.25 -3.89
N ALA A 16 6.67 -5.37 -2.90
CA ALA A 16 7.83 -4.82 -2.22
C ALA A 16 7.80 -5.17 -0.73
N ASP A 17 8.93 -5.59 -0.20
CA ASP A 17 9.14 -5.79 1.24
C ASP A 17 10.63 -5.67 1.54
N ILE A 18 10.99 -5.03 2.66
CA ILE A 18 12.36 -4.93 3.12
C ILE A 18 12.90 -6.27 3.64
N SER A 19 12.01 -7.19 4.01
CA SER A 19 12.35 -8.53 4.52
C SER A 19 12.38 -9.56 3.39
N PRO A 20 13.54 -10.16 3.09
CA PRO A 20 13.63 -11.26 2.13
C PRO A 20 12.74 -12.46 2.48
N GLU A 21 12.49 -12.68 3.77
CA GLU A 21 11.58 -13.73 4.25
C GLU A 21 10.14 -13.49 3.77
N TYR A 22 9.65 -12.25 3.85
CA TYR A 22 8.29 -11.92 3.41
C TYR A 22 8.16 -11.85 1.89
N ILE A 23 9.24 -11.51 1.18
CA ILE A 23 9.32 -11.68 -0.29
C ILE A 23 9.09 -13.15 -0.65
N GLU A 24 9.78 -14.09 0.00
CA GLU A 24 9.66 -15.51 -0.30
C GLU A 24 8.27 -16.07 0.06
N LYS A 25 7.74 -15.70 1.24
CA LYS A 25 6.35 -16.04 1.62
C LYS A 25 5.33 -15.52 0.60
N THR A 26 5.55 -14.32 0.06
CA THR A 26 4.67 -13.74 -0.96
C THR A 26 4.72 -14.53 -2.26
N LYS A 27 5.92 -14.92 -2.73
CA LYS A 27 6.09 -15.80 -3.90
C LYS A 27 5.34 -17.12 -3.72
N GLN A 28 5.48 -17.76 -2.56
CA GLN A 28 4.78 -19.00 -2.24
C GLN A 28 3.26 -18.83 -2.22
N ASN A 29 2.76 -17.72 -1.68
CA ASN A 29 1.32 -17.43 -1.67
C ASN A 29 0.77 -17.17 -3.07
N LEU A 30 1.51 -16.44 -3.91
CA LEU A 30 1.14 -16.24 -5.32
C LEU A 30 1.14 -17.55 -6.09
N GLN A 31 2.12 -18.43 -5.87
CA GLN A 31 2.20 -19.73 -6.52
C GLN A 31 1.00 -20.63 -6.16
N LYS A 32 0.43 -20.52 -4.95
CA LYS A 32 -0.78 -21.27 -4.55
C LYS A 32 -2.04 -20.84 -5.32
N LEU A 33 -2.04 -19.67 -5.95
CA LEU A 33 -3.20 -19.17 -6.72
C LEU A 33 -3.36 -19.86 -8.09
N THR A 34 -2.37 -20.65 -8.51
CA THR A 34 -2.38 -21.32 -9.80
C THR A 34 -1.74 -22.70 -9.71
N GLY A 35 -2.30 -23.67 -10.45
CA GLY A 35 -1.71 -25.00 -10.58
C GLY A 35 -0.52 -25.06 -11.55
N LYS A 36 -0.17 -23.94 -12.18
CA LYS A 36 0.97 -23.82 -13.10
C LYS A 36 2.10 -23.03 -12.47
N GLU A 37 3.32 -23.40 -12.82
CA GLU A 37 4.52 -22.67 -12.41
C GLU A 37 4.49 -21.21 -12.90
N ILE A 38 4.78 -20.28 -11.99
CA ILE A 38 5.01 -18.88 -12.29
C ILE A 38 6.49 -18.72 -12.65
N LYS A 39 6.78 -18.32 -13.90
CA LYS A 39 8.16 -18.26 -14.41
C LYS A 39 8.95 -17.06 -13.91
N ARG A 40 8.24 -16.00 -13.49
CA ARG A 40 8.83 -14.74 -13.07
C ARG A 40 7.97 -14.07 -12.01
N PHE A 41 8.65 -13.59 -10.97
CA PHE A 41 8.09 -12.66 -10.01
C PHE A 41 8.68 -11.26 -10.26
N ASN A 42 7.91 -10.22 -9.91
CA ASN A 42 8.39 -8.83 -9.93
C ASN A 42 8.55 -8.35 -8.48
N GLU A 43 9.38 -9.06 -7.72
CA GLU A 43 9.72 -8.71 -6.35
C GLU A 43 10.63 -7.49 -6.27
N ILE A 44 10.46 -6.72 -5.19
CA ILE A 44 11.30 -5.57 -4.85
C ILE A 44 11.73 -5.77 -3.39
N ALA A 45 12.89 -6.39 -3.20
CA ALA A 45 13.47 -6.64 -1.88
C ALA A 45 14.21 -5.37 -1.38
N ASP A 46 13.45 -4.29 -1.20
CA ASP A 46 13.98 -2.95 -0.88
C ASP A 46 12.99 -2.14 -0.04
N ASP A 47 13.45 -1.02 0.48
CA ASP A 47 12.64 -0.05 1.18
C ASP A 47 11.69 0.69 0.23
N PHE A 48 10.39 0.39 0.30
CA PHE A 48 9.36 0.99 -0.54
C PHE A 48 9.45 2.52 -0.62
N CYS A 49 9.77 3.20 0.49
CA CYS A 49 9.87 4.66 0.51
C CYS A 49 11.00 5.18 -0.38
N PHE A 50 12.14 4.47 -0.44
CA PHE A 50 13.35 4.97 -1.10
C PHE A 50 13.72 4.22 -2.38
N HIS A 51 13.03 3.13 -2.69
CA HIS A 51 13.23 2.39 -3.92
C HIS A 51 12.95 3.27 -5.15
N ASN A 52 13.85 3.24 -6.13
CA ASN A 52 13.66 3.95 -7.38
C ASN A 52 12.86 3.08 -8.36
N PHE A 53 11.56 3.30 -8.42
CA PHE A 53 10.68 2.59 -9.35
C PHE A 53 10.76 3.19 -10.75
N ASP A 54 11.03 2.35 -11.73
CA ASP A 54 10.99 2.72 -13.16
C ASP A 54 9.56 2.71 -13.74
N GLU A 55 8.57 2.30 -12.93
CA GLU A 55 7.21 2.01 -13.35
C GLU A 55 6.18 2.84 -12.58
N LYS A 56 5.04 3.11 -13.22
CA LYS A 56 3.84 3.65 -12.57
C LYS A 56 2.76 2.58 -12.50
N PHE A 57 1.88 2.68 -11.51
CA PHE A 57 0.87 1.66 -11.21
C PHE A 57 -0.55 2.20 -11.34
N ASP A 58 -1.43 1.36 -11.86
CA ASP A 58 -2.87 1.66 -11.91
C ASP A 58 -3.50 1.42 -10.52
N PHE A 59 -2.94 0.49 -9.74
CA PHE A 59 -3.37 0.20 -8.38
C PHE A 59 -2.17 -0.01 -7.46
N ILE A 60 -2.22 0.60 -6.27
CA ILE A 60 -1.27 0.36 -5.19
C ILE A 60 -2.07 -0.06 -3.97
N ILE A 61 -1.76 -1.22 -3.42
CA ILE A 61 -2.46 -1.80 -2.28
C ILE A 61 -1.41 -2.13 -1.24
N GLY A 62 -1.72 -1.94 0.04
CA GLY A 62 -0.71 -2.21 1.05
C GLY A 62 -1.21 -2.12 2.47
N ASN A 63 -0.35 -2.59 3.36
CA ASN A 63 -0.52 -2.43 4.79
C ASN A 63 0.75 -1.80 5.36
N PRO A 64 0.91 -0.46 5.20
CA PRO A 64 2.13 0.22 5.62
C PRO A 64 2.42 0.00 7.11
N PRO A 65 3.68 0.08 7.55
CA PRO A 65 4.05 -0.11 8.95
C PRO A 65 3.44 0.96 9.87
N TYR A 66 2.88 0.52 11.00
CA TYR A 66 2.24 1.39 12.00
C TYR A 66 3.23 1.85 13.07
N VAL A 67 4.29 2.51 12.63
CA VAL A 67 5.38 2.98 13.48
C VAL A 67 5.59 4.46 13.30
N ARG A 68 5.87 5.17 14.38
CA ARG A 68 6.26 6.57 14.33
C ARG A 68 7.69 6.70 13.87
N ILE A 69 7.98 7.70 13.02
CA ILE A 69 9.33 7.90 12.50
C ILE A 69 10.38 8.20 13.59
N GLN A 70 9.95 8.63 14.79
CA GLN A 70 10.86 8.89 15.92
C GLN A 70 11.38 7.59 16.55
N ASN A 71 10.65 6.50 16.38
CA ASN A 71 11.05 5.18 16.86
C ASN A 71 11.95 4.45 15.85
N LEU A 72 12.24 5.08 14.69
CA LEU A 72 13.14 4.55 13.68
C LEU A 72 14.54 5.09 13.90
N ASN A 73 15.37 4.31 14.60
CA ASN A 73 16.77 4.63 14.85
C ASN A 73 17.50 4.93 13.53
N GLY A 74 18.14 6.10 13.42
CA GLY A 74 18.95 6.50 12.27
C GLY A 74 18.20 6.88 10.98
N ARG A 75 16.88 6.62 10.87
CA ARG A 75 16.12 6.88 9.63
C ARG A 75 15.27 8.15 9.66
N LYS A 76 15.02 8.70 10.85
CA LYS A 76 14.19 9.91 11.03
C LYS A 76 14.66 11.05 10.12
N GLU A 77 15.92 11.47 10.23
CA GLU A 77 16.43 12.63 9.48
C GLU A 77 16.34 12.45 7.97
N GLN A 78 16.64 11.24 7.48
CA GLN A 78 16.54 10.90 6.07
C GLN A 78 15.10 11.04 5.57
N LEU A 79 14.13 10.51 6.33
CA LEU A 79 12.71 10.63 6.00
C LEU A 79 12.25 12.10 6.02
N GLN A 80 12.64 12.88 7.03
CA GLN A 80 12.28 14.29 7.13
C GLN A 80 12.86 15.15 6.01
N LYS A 81 14.05 14.82 5.50
CA LYS A 81 14.67 15.48 4.35
C LYS A 81 14.00 15.12 3.01
N SER A 82 13.46 13.90 2.91
CA SER A 82 13.02 13.34 1.61
C SER A 82 11.51 13.41 1.39
N PHE A 83 10.72 13.57 2.46
CA PHE A 83 9.26 13.55 2.41
C PHE A 83 8.67 14.79 3.03
N ILE A 84 7.84 15.52 2.28
CA ILE A 84 7.13 16.67 2.80
C ILE A 84 6.13 16.24 3.89
N THR A 85 5.57 15.04 3.81
CA THR A 85 4.73 14.47 4.88
C THR A 85 5.48 14.31 6.19
N ALA A 86 6.80 14.11 6.16
CA ALA A 86 7.65 13.93 7.33
C ALA A 86 8.28 15.23 7.86
N SER A 87 8.16 16.34 7.12
CA SER A 87 8.87 17.59 7.42
C SER A 87 8.61 18.17 8.81
N ASN A 88 7.43 17.91 9.42
CA ASN A 88 7.04 18.53 10.68
C ASN A 88 6.55 17.51 11.72
N GLY A 89 7.19 17.53 12.89
CA GLY A 89 6.68 16.89 14.11
C GLY A 89 6.82 15.37 14.17
N SER A 90 6.03 14.79 15.07
CA SER A 90 5.90 13.34 15.24
C SER A 90 4.86 12.82 14.24
N ILE A 91 5.30 12.07 13.22
CA ILE A 91 4.43 11.50 12.20
C ILE A 91 4.53 9.97 12.16
N ASP A 92 3.49 9.34 11.63
CA ASP A 92 3.45 7.90 11.35
C ASP A 92 4.13 7.61 10.00
N LEU A 93 4.96 6.57 9.94
CA LEU A 93 5.71 6.19 8.73
C LEU A 93 4.78 5.92 7.53
N CYS A 94 3.54 5.50 7.78
CA CYS A 94 2.53 5.32 6.74
C CYS A 94 2.28 6.60 5.90
N PHE A 95 2.60 7.79 6.42
CA PHE A 95 2.43 9.03 5.63
C PHE A 95 3.47 9.11 4.51
N CYS A 96 4.70 8.67 4.75
CA CYS A 96 5.73 8.58 3.71
C CYS A 96 5.35 7.53 2.65
N PHE A 97 4.71 6.42 3.07
CA PHE A 97 4.16 5.43 2.15
C PHE A 97 3.08 6.03 1.26
N PHE A 98 2.16 6.85 1.81
CA PHE A 98 1.18 7.56 0.99
C PHE A 98 1.83 8.52 0.00
N GLU A 99 2.80 9.33 0.43
CA GLU A 99 3.49 10.27 -0.46
C GLU A 99 4.20 9.51 -1.60
N GLN A 100 4.89 8.42 -1.29
CA GLN A 100 5.55 7.59 -2.29
C GLN A 100 4.52 6.93 -3.23
N ALA A 101 3.44 6.35 -2.70
CA ALA A 101 2.39 5.75 -3.51
C ALA A 101 1.74 6.77 -4.47
N LEU A 102 1.51 8.01 -4.01
CA LEU A 102 1.01 9.10 -4.86
C LEU A 102 1.99 9.42 -5.99
N LYS A 103 3.31 9.43 -5.73
CA LYS A 103 4.33 9.60 -6.77
C LYS A 103 4.27 8.46 -7.78
N LEU A 104 4.02 7.22 -7.36
CA LEU A 104 4.01 6.03 -8.22
C LEU A 104 2.69 5.80 -8.96
N LEU A 105 1.64 6.53 -8.60
CA LEU A 105 0.31 6.34 -9.17
C LEU A 105 0.24 6.92 -10.59
N LYS A 106 -0.37 6.17 -11.51
CA LYS A 106 -0.79 6.72 -12.80
C LYS A 106 -1.93 7.71 -12.62
N GLU A 107 -2.17 8.52 -13.65
CA GLU A 107 -3.40 9.28 -13.77
C GLU A 107 -4.61 8.34 -13.61
N ASN A 108 -5.57 8.73 -12.78
CA ASN A 108 -6.76 7.93 -12.41
C ASN A 108 -6.49 6.62 -11.65
N GLY A 109 -5.23 6.30 -11.32
CA GLY A 109 -4.88 5.13 -10.52
C GLY A 109 -5.47 5.18 -9.11
N LYS A 110 -5.47 4.06 -8.39
CA LYS A 110 -6.09 3.92 -7.06
C LYS A 110 -5.10 3.44 -5.98
N ILE A 111 -5.15 4.04 -4.80
CA ILE A 111 -4.36 3.63 -3.62
C ILE A 111 -5.31 3.09 -2.55
N SER A 112 -5.08 1.88 -2.05
CA SER A 112 -5.84 1.30 -0.95
C SER A 112 -4.91 0.84 0.15
N PHE A 113 -4.87 1.59 1.25
CA PHE A 113 -4.04 1.25 2.40
C PHE A 113 -4.87 0.98 3.65
N ILE A 114 -4.42 0.03 4.45
CA ILE A 114 -4.89 -0.17 5.82
C ILE A 114 -3.97 0.65 6.72
N THR A 115 -4.47 1.67 7.42
CA THR A 115 -3.63 2.58 8.23
C THR A 115 -4.37 3.13 9.44
N PRO A 116 -3.67 3.47 10.54
CA PRO A 116 -4.25 4.24 11.63
C PRO A 116 -4.88 5.55 11.15
N ASN A 117 -5.86 6.05 11.91
CA ASN A 117 -6.69 7.21 11.54
C ASN A 117 -6.12 8.57 11.91
N SER A 118 -4.94 8.56 12.52
CA SER A 118 -4.20 9.74 12.98
C SER A 118 -4.03 10.79 11.87
N HIS A 119 -3.96 10.38 10.60
CA HIS A 119 -3.81 11.28 9.46
C HIS A 119 -5.02 12.20 9.21
N PHE A 120 -6.23 11.85 9.66
CA PHE A 120 -7.39 12.72 9.49
C PHE A 120 -7.38 13.92 10.44
N TYR A 121 -6.97 13.71 11.69
CA TYR A 121 -7.18 14.69 12.76
C TYR A 121 -5.90 15.35 13.24
N SER A 122 -4.73 14.72 13.07
CA SER A 122 -3.48 15.28 13.57
C SER A 122 -3.03 16.50 12.76
N ALA A 123 -2.31 17.40 13.43
CA ALA A 123 -1.59 18.50 12.78
C ALA A 123 -0.52 17.96 11.81
N ALA A 124 0.13 16.86 12.18
CA ALA A 124 1.04 16.07 11.37
C ALA A 124 0.43 15.64 10.01
N GLY A 125 -0.86 15.28 10.00
CA GLY A 125 -1.56 14.88 8.80
C GLY A 125 -1.84 16.00 7.80
N LYS A 126 -1.60 17.28 8.15
CA LYS A 126 -1.93 18.43 7.28
C LYS A 126 -1.23 18.34 5.92
N ASN A 127 0.05 17.99 5.92
CA ASN A 127 0.83 17.86 4.67
C ASN A 127 0.30 16.71 3.82
N LEU A 128 -0.01 15.56 4.44
CA LEU A 128 -0.59 14.43 3.73
C LEU A 128 -1.97 14.78 3.15
N ARG A 129 -2.84 15.44 3.93
CA ARG A 129 -4.15 15.89 3.44
C ARG A 129 -3.98 16.82 2.24
N ASN A 130 -3.08 17.80 2.31
CA ASN A 130 -2.79 18.70 1.19
C ASN A 130 -2.30 17.97 -0.06
N LEU A 131 -1.47 16.93 0.09
CA LEU A 131 -1.04 16.09 -1.03
C LEU A 131 -2.19 15.27 -1.60
N MET A 132 -3.13 14.81 -0.76
CA MET A 132 -4.28 14.03 -1.20
C MET A 132 -5.38 14.88 -1.83
N LEU A 133 -5.51 16.17 -1.46
CA LEU A 133 -6.57 17.08 -1.91
C LEU A 133 -6.79 17.05 -3.44
N PRO A 134 -5.77 17.17 -4.31
CA PRO A 134 -5.96 17.13 -5.77
C PRO A 134 -6.49 15.78 -6.28
N HIS A 135 -6.31 14.71 -5.51
CA HIS A 135 -6.74 13.36 -5.87
C HIS A 135 -8.10 12.99 -5.24
N LEU A 136 -8.71 13.88 -4.44
CA LEU A 136 -9.95 13.61 -3.70
C LEU A 136 -11.19 13.43 -4.56
N VAL A 137 -11.22 13.97 -5.78
CA VAL A 137 -12.31 13.70 -6.75
C VAL A 137 -12.42 12.19 -7.02
N ASN A 138 -11.33 11.45 -6.79
CA ASN A 138 -11.24 10.01 -6.91
C ASN A 138 -11.22 9.28 -5.56
N LEU A 139 -11.53 9.93 -4.44
CA LEU A 139 -11.65 9.29 -3.13
C LEU A 139 -12.96 8.51 -3.08
N VAL A 140 -12.87 7.18 -3.20
CA VAL A 140 -14.05 6.32 -3.35
C VAL A 140 -14.70 5.98 -2.01
N LYS A 141 -13.91 5.78 -0.94
CA LYS A 141 -14.43 5.37 0.37
C LYS A 141 -13.39 5.58 1.47
N ILE A 142 -13.83 5.70 2.71
CA ILE A 142 -13.04 5.51 3.93
C ILE A 142 -13.86 4.52 4.78
N ILE A 143 -13.22 3.47 5.29
CA ILE A 143 -13.88 2.51 6.19
C ILE A 143 -13.18 2.63 7.55
N ASN A 144 -13.84 3.29 8.48
CA ASN A 144 -13.41 3.34 9.87
C ASN A 144 -14.00 2.13 10.60
N PHE A 145 -13.15 1.38 11.30
CA PHE A 145 -13.54 0.21 12.10
C PHE A 145 -13.84 0.57 13.57
N ASP A 146 -13.80 1.84 13.93
CA ASP A 146 -14.02 2.39 15.28
C ASP A 146 -13.23 1.62 16.35
N HIS A 147 -13.92 0.99 17.30
CA HIS A 147 -13.32 0.23 18.39
C HIS A 147 -13.05 -1.25 18.05
N PHE A 148 -13.32 -1.67 16.81
CA PHE A 148 -13.12 -3.05 16.40
C PHE A 148 -11.63 -3.32 16.15
N GLN A 149 -11.00 -4.07 17.05
CA GLN A 149 -9.64 -4.56 16.87
C GLN A 149 -9.60 -5.66 15.80
N VAL A 150 -9.25 -5.25 14.58
CA VAL A 150 -9.09 -6.18 13.44
C VAL A 150 -7.96 -7.19 13.69
N PHE A 151 -6.93 -6.80 14.46
CA PHE A 151 -5.78 -7.64 14.77
C PHE A 151 -5.73 -7.96 16.27
N LYS A 152 -5.86 -9.25 16.63
CA LYS A 152 -5.94 -9.73 18.02
C LYS A 152 -4.76 -9.35 18.94
N ASN A 153 -3.60 -9.01 18.36
CA ASN A 153 -2.36 -8.73 19.09
C ASN A 153 -1.82 -7.29 18.86
N ALA A 154 -2.61 -6.38 18.29
CA ALA A 154 -2.20 -4.99 18.08
C ALA A 154 -3.00 -4.04 18.98
N THR A 155 -2.32 -3.17 19.72
CA THR A 155 -2.93 -2.19 20.64
C THR A 155 -3.37 -0.89 19.93
N THR A 156 -3.10 -0.74 18.63
CA THR A 156 -3.38 0.47 17.86
C THR A 156 -4.76 0.42 17.21
N TYR A 157 -5.55 1.50 17.35
CA TYR A 157 -6.78 1.71 16.59
C TYR A 157 -6.49 1.66 15.09
N THR A 158 -7.13 0.73 14.39
CA THR A 158 -6.90 0.47 12.96
C THR A 158 -8.06 1.08 12.17
N GLU A 159 -7.77 1.99 11.25
CA GLU A 159 -8.71 2.34 10.19
C GLU A 159 -8.24 1.75 8.86
N MET A 160 -9.13 1.65 7.90
CA MET A 160 -8.78 1.32 6.53
C MET A 160 -9.13 2.50 5.64
N VAL A 161 -8.09 3.16 5.12
CA VAL A 161 -8.24 4.15 4.05
C VAL A 161 -8.23 3.40 2.73
N ALA A 162 -9.32 2.69 2.46
CA ALA A 162 -9.52 2.01 1.20
C ALA A 162 -10.09 3.00 0.18
N LYS A 163 -9.32 3.43 -0.83
CA LYS A 163 -9.95 3.67 -2.14
C LYS A 163 -10.47 2.32 -2.62
N LEU A 164 -11.72 2.04 -2.25
CA LEU A 164 -12.30 0.72 -2.30
C LEU A 164 -12.32 0.21 -3.75
N PHE A 165 -11.54 -0.83 -4.00
CA PHE A 165 -12.17 -2.03 -4.49
C PHE A 165 -12.29 -2.96 -3.30
N LEU A 166 -13.50 -3.43 -3.02
CA LEU A 166 -13.69 -4.54 -2.12
C LEU A 166 -12.90 -5.69 -2.74
N LEU A 167 -11.86 -6.19 -2.08
CA LEU A 167 -11.68 -7.64 -2.15
C LEU A 167 -12.86 -8.22 -1.37
N GLN A 168 -13.96 -8.37 -2.08
CA GLN A 168 -15.06 -9.24 -1.72
C GLN A 168 -14.54 -10.68 -1.88
N PHE A 169 -13.75 -11.12 -0.90
CA PHE A 169 -13.64 -12.51 -0.52
C PHE A 169 -14.12 -12.52 0.93
N TYR A 170 -15.40 -12.30 1.20
CA TYR A 170 -16.47 -13.30 1.15
C TYR A 170 -17.80 -12.65 0.75
N LEU A 171 -18.66 -13.42 0.07
CA LEU A 171 -20.07 -13.15 -0.31
C LEU A 171 -20.31 -12.40 -1.62
N PHE A 172 -20.89 -13.13 -2.58
CA PHE A 172 -21.46 -12.73 -3.88
C PHE A 172 -20.49 -12.65 -5.06
N GLY A 173 -20.53 -13.71 -5.87
CA GLY A 173 -19.76 -13.84 -7.10
C GLY A 173 -20.22 -12.89 -8.21
N CYS A 174 -19.26 -12.22 -8.83
CA CYS A 174 -19.15 -11.99 -10.27
C CYS A 174 -17.76 -11.42 -10.57
N VAL A 175 -17.08 -11.96 -11.58
CA VAL A 175 -15.74 -11.53 -12.05
C VAL A 175 -15.91 -10.64 -13.27
N ILE A 176 -15.29 -9.45 -13.30
CA ILE A 176 -14.62 -8.90 -14.51
C ILE A 176 -13.34 -8.16 -14.10
N VAL A 177 -12.23 -8.58 -14.71
CA VAL A 177 -10.85 -8.09 -14.55
C VAL A 177 -10.52 -7.06 -15.63
N ARG A 178 -9.79 -5.99 -15.28
CA ARG A 178 -8.77 -5.36 -16.14
C ARG A 178 -7.64 -4.81 -15.28
N LEU A 179 -6.75 -5.69 -14.83
CA LEU A 179 -5.56 -5.29 -14.08
C LEU A 179 -4.43 -4.97 -15.07
N ARG A 180 -4.01 -3.72 -15.11
CA ARG A 180 -2.69 -3.33 -15.59
C ARG A 180 -1.92 -2.91 -14.33
N LYS A 181 -0.70 -3.43 -14.18
CA LYS A 181 0.29 -3.21 -13.09
C LYS A 181 -0.27 -2.81 -11.70
N MET A 182 -0.24 -3.78 -10.77
CA MET A 182 -0.48 -3.62 -9.34
C MET A 182 0.84 -3.71 -8.56
N LEU A 183 1.00 -2.84 -7.55
CA LEU A 183 2.07 -2.95 -6.56
C LEU A 183 1.49 -3.21 -5.18
N PHE A 184 2.00 -4.25 -4.52
CA PHE A 184 1.78 -4.52 -3.10
C PHE A 184 2.93 -3.95 -2.28
N ALA A 185 2.62 -3.16 -1.26
CA ALA A 185 3.59 -2.48 -0.39
C ALA A 185 3.27 -2.66 1.09
#